data_AF-A0A949X1L6-F1
#
_entry.id   AF-A0A949X1L6-F1
#
_cell.length_a   1.000
_cell.length_b   1.000
_cell.length_c   1.000
_cell.angle_alpha   90.00
_cell.angle_beta   90.00
_cell.angle_gamma   90.00
#
_symmetry.space_group_name_H-M   'P 1'
#
loop_
_entity.id
_entity.type
_entity.pdbx_description
1 polymer ?
#
loop_
_entity_poly.entity_id
_entity_poly.type
_entity_poly.pdbx_seq_one_letter_code
_entity_poly.pdbx_strand_id
1 'polypeptide(L)' 'MPIKPNGALCTIREQIIEDQASGLILQFECADGRPRLVIAGRSLPFGNREIRFDREGRESGAGTLVGEFRRPNWLKPV' A
#
# COMPACT_ATOMS: atom_id res chain seq x y z
N MET A 1 -15.22 4.31 -0.27
CA MET A 1 -14.13 5.30 -0.35
C MET A 1 -14.12 6.10 0.94
N PRO A 2 -12.96 6.30 1.59
CA PRO A 2 -12.89 7.18 2.74
C PRO A 2 -13.31 8.60 2.33
N ILE A 3 -14.19 9.21 3.13
CA ILE A 3 -14.69 10.56 2.93
C ILE A 3 -13.92 11.46 3.90
N LYS A 4 -13.31 12.54 3.40
CA LYS A 4 -12.68 13.54 4.28
C LYS A 4 -13.75 14.24 5.14
N PRO A 5 -13.38 14.84 6.28
CA PRO A 5 -14.33 15.59 7.11
C PRO A 5 -15.14 16.68 6.37
N ASN A 6 -14.67 17.13 5.20
CA ASN A 6 -15.34 18.10 4.34
C ASN A 6 -16.25 17.48 3.26
N GLY A 7 -16.53 16.17 3.32
CA GLY A 7 -17.36 15.49 2.31
C GLY A 7 -16.65 15.23 0.98
N ALA A 8 -15.38 15.64 0.82
CA ALA A 8 -14.64 15.39 -0.40
C ALA A 8 -14.20 13.92 -0.47
N LEU A 9 -14.35 13.34 -1.66
CA LEU A 9 -13.71 12.08 -1.99
C LEU A 9 -12.19 12.27 -1.94
N CYS A 10 -11.50 11.40 -1.21
CA CYS A 10 -10.05 11.34 -1.27
C CYS A 10 -9.59 10.02 -1.90
N THR A 11 -8.54 10.11 -2.68
CA THR A 11 -7.82 8.96 -3.20
C THR A 11 -6.47 8.92 -2.52
N ILE A 12 -6.21 7.83 -1.80
CA ILE A 12 -4.88 7.56 -1.25
C ILE A 12 -3.98 7.22 -2.43
N ARG A 13 -3.07 8.13 -2.77
CA ARG A 13 -2.05 7.88 -3.80
C ARG A 13 -0.95 6.99 -3.26
N GLU A 14 -0.55 7.24 -2.02
CA GLU A 14 0.47 6.47 -1.33
C GLU A 14 0.33 6.68 0.19
N GLN A 15 0.46 5.61 0.96
CA GLN A 15 0.45 5.67 2.43
C GLN A 15 1.23 4.49 3.01
N ILE A 16 2.03 4.74 4.04
CA ILE A 16 2.68 3.70 4.84
C ILE A 16 2.11 3.77 6.25
N ILE A 17 1.70 2.62 6.78
CA ILE A 17 1.22 2.45 8.15
C ILE A 17 2.14 1.43 8.81
N GLU A 18 2.77 1.84 9.91
CA GLU A 18 3.53 0.94 10.77
C GLU A 18 2.65 0.55 11.96
N ASP A 19 2.21 -0.70 11.99
CA ASP A 19 1.51 -1.25 13.14
C ASP A 19 2.50 -1.92 14.08
N GLN A 20 2.89 -1.19 15.12
CA GLN A 20 3.86 -1.64 16.11
C GLN A 20 3.40 -2.91 16.85
N ALA A 21 2.09 -3.11 17.03
CA ALA A 21 1.57 -4.24 17.77
C ALA A 21 1.75 -5.57 17.01
N SER A 22 1.55 -5.56 15.69
CA SER A 22 1.77 -6.74 14.84
C SER A 22 3.18 -6.80 14.25
N GLY A 23 3.94 -5.70 14.30
CA GLY A 23 5.22 -5.56 13.61
C GLY A 23 5.07 -5.54 12.08
N LEU A 24 3.86 -5.24 11.58
CA LEU A 24 3.57 -5.16 10.16
C LEU A 24 3.69 -3.73 9.64
N ILE A 25 4.16 -3.62 8.40
CA ILE A 25 4.16 -2.39 7.62
C ILE A 25 3.19 -2.59 6.45
N LEU A 26 2.19 -1.72 6.37
CA LEU A 26 1.21 -1.70 5.29
C LEU A 26 1.50 -0.51 4.38
N GLN A 27 1.91 -0.78 3.16
CA GLN A 27 2.11 0.24 2.14
C GLN A 27 1.04 0.13 1.07
N PHE A 28 0.23 1.18 0.97
CA PHE A 28 -0.68 1.40 -0.15
C PHE A 28 0.01 2.30 -1.16
N GLU A 29 -0.11 1.96 -2.44
CA GLU A 29 0.25 2.87 -3.53
C GLU A 29 -0.69 2.70 -4.72
N CYS A 30 -0.89 3.79 -5.46
CA CYS A 30 -1.63 3.82 -6.71
C CYS A 30 -0.86 4.70 -7.70
N ALA A 31 0.00 4.05 -8.48
CA ALA A 31 0.74 4.67 -9.57
C ALA A 31 0.05 4.33 -10.90
N ASP A 32 -0.19 5.34 -11.75
CA ASP A 32 -0.78 5.17 -13.08
C ASP A 32 -2.08 4.36 -13.11
N GLY A 33 -2.91 4.51 -12.06
CA GLY A 33 -4.18 3.79 -11.93
C GLY A 33 -4.03 2.29 -11.64
N ARG A 34 -2.87 1.87 -11.11
CA ARG A 34 -2.59 0.50 -10.67
C ARG A 34 -2.41 0.48 -9.16
N PRO A 35 -3.51 0.24 -8.41
CA PRO A 35 -3.41 0.13 -6.96
C PRO A 35 -2.72 -1.17 -6.56
N ARG A 36 -1.86 -1.10 -5.54
CA ARG A 36 -1.34 -2.26 -4.83
C ARG A 36 -1.22 -2.00 -3.34
N LEU A 37 -1.29 -3.09 -2.57
CA LEU A 37 -0.99 -3.15 -1.14
C LEU A 37 0.20 -4.06 -0.94
N VAL A 38 1.25 -3.54 -0.32
CA VAL A 38 2.38 -4.33 0.15
C VAL A 38 2.30 -4.45 1.67
N ILE A 39 2.39 -5.68 2.17
CA ILE A 39 2.46 -6.00 3.58
C ILE A 39 3.87 -6.52 3.83
N ALA A 40 4.61 -5.92 4.74
CA ALA A 40 5.91 -6.43 5.20
C ALA A 40 5.88 -6.74 6.69
N GLY A 41 6.67 -7.73 7.08
CA GLY A 41 6.87 -8.08 8.47
C GLY A 41 7.42 -9.48 8.62
N ARG A 42 8.13 -9.72 9.73
CA ARG A 42 8.76 -11.00 10.03
C ARG A 42 7.77 -12.15 10.25
N SER A 43 6.51 -11.82 10.51
CA SER A 43 5.41 -12.79 10.66
C SER A 43 4.94 -13.40 9.32
N LEU A 44 5.39 -12.88 8.19
CA LEU A 44 5.07 -13.42 6.86
C LEU A 44 6.13 -14.45 6.41
N PRO A 45 5.74 -15.54 5.72
CA PRO A 45 6.66 -16.61 5.31
C PRO A 45 7.89 -16.14 4.52
N PHE A 46 7.74 -15.10 3.70
CA PHE A 46 8.82 -14.50 2.90
C PHE A 46 9.16 -13.07 3.34
N GLY A 47 8.71 -12.66 4.53
CA GLY A 47 8.88 -11.30 5.05
C GLY A 47 8.01 -10.23 4.36
N ASN A 48 7.33 -10.58 3.27
CA ASN A 48 6.45 -9.67 2.55
C ASN A 48 5.30 -10.38 1.81
N ARG A 49 4.33 -9.60 1.37
CA ARG A 49 3.24 -9.96 0.47
C ARG A 49 2.84 -8.75 -0.35
N GLU A 50 2.61 -8.93 -1.64
CA GLU A 50 2.00 -7.94 -2.54
C GLU A 50 0.60 -8.40 -2.93
N ILE A 51 -0.35 -7.47 -2.95
CA ILE A 51 -1.71 -7.63 -3.47
C ILE A 51 -1.93 -6.52 -4.48
N ARG A 52 -2.30 -6.88 -5.71
CA ARG A 52 -2.58 -5.95 -6.80
C ARG A 52 -4.09 -5.86 -7.02
N PHE A 53 -4.53 -4.66 -7.38
CA PHE A 53 -5.94 -4.39 -7.61
C PHE A 53 -6.15 -3.92 -9.05
N ASP A 54 -7.33 -4.22 -9.61
CA ASP A 54 -7.79 -3.65 -10.88
C ASP A 54 -8.32 -2.21 -10.68
N ARG A 55 -8.85 -1.61 -11.75
CA ARG A 55 -9.34 -0.23 -11.73
C ARG A 55 -10.62 -0.08 -10.92
N GLU A 56 -11.35 -1.17 -10.74
CA GLU A 56 -12.57 -1.30 -9.95
C GLU A 56 -12.28 -1.59 -8.48
N GLY A 57 -11.00 -1.77 -8.12
CA GLY A 57 -10.53 -2.04 -6.76
C GLY A 57 -10.65 -3.51 -6.35
N ARG A 58 -10.86 -4.44 -7.28
CA ARG A 58 -10.89 -5.88 -7.02
C ARG A 58 -9.49 -6.46 -7.09
N GLU A 59 -9.23 -7.53 -6.34
CA GLU A 59 -7.95 -8.23 -6.41
C GLU A 59 -7.72 -8.79 -7.82
N SER A 60 -6.62 -8.37 -8.45
CA SER A 60 -6.16 -8.87 -9.75
C SER A 60 -5.00 -9.86 -9.63
N GLY A 61 -4.43 -10.00 -8.43
CA GLY A 61 -3.49 -11.05 -8.07
C GLY A 61 -2.68 -10.73 -6.83
N ALA A 62 -2.13 -11.77 -6.21
CA ALA A 62 -1.32 -11.66 -5.01
C ALA A 62 -0.12 -12.60 -5.04
N GLY A 63 0.93 -12.27 -4.29
CA GLY A 63 2.14 -13.07 -4.21
C GLY A 63 3.20 -12.47 -3.30
N THR A 64 4.40 -13.01 -3.38
CA THR A 64 5.59 -12.40 -2.77
C THR A 64 5.99 -11.17 -3.58
N LEU A 65 6.32 -10.07 -2.91
CA LEU A 65 6.90 -8.91 -3.59
C LEU A 65 8.28 -9.30 -4.12
N VAL A 66 8.44 -9.22 -5.44
CA VAL A 66 9.72 -9.39 -6.13
C VAL A 66 10.22 -8.00 -6.53
N GLY A 67 11.12 -7.43 -5.71
CA GLY A 67 11.64 -6.08 -5.87
C GLY A 67 11.77 -5.33 -4.55
N GLU A 68 12.00 -4.02 -4.62
CA GLU A 68 12.16 -3.18 -3.43
C GLU A 68 10.83 -2.61 -2.94
N PHE A 69 10.77 -2.36 -1.63
CA PHE A 69 9.79 -1.45 -1.04
C PHE A 69 9.99 -0.06 -1.65
N ARG A 70 8.94 0.51 -2.22
CA ARG A 70 9.03 1.88 -2.73
C ARG A 70 8.99 2.83 -1.55
N ARG A 71 9.95 3.74 -1.46
CA ARG A 71 9.86 4.82 -0.48
C ARG A 71 8.79 5.82 -0.93
N PRO A 72 8.08 6.45 0.02
CA PRO A 72 7.06 7.41 -0.34
C PRO A 72 7.63 8.55 -1.18
N ASN A 73 7.09 8.75 -2.37
CA ASN A 73 7.59 9.74 -3.32
C ASN A 73 7.25 11.19 -2.92
N TRP A 74 6.39 11.37 -1.92
CA TRP A 74 6.03 12.68 -1.36
C TRP A 74 6.95 13.13 -0.21
N LEU A 75 7.83 12.26 0.30
CA LEU A 75 8.89 12.61 1.26
C LEU A 75 10.16 13.11 0.56
N LYS A 76 10.03 13.81 -0.57
CA LYS A 76 11.20 14.51 -1.13
C LYS A 76 11.65 15.56 -0.11
N PRO A 77 12.94 15.62 0.25
CA PRO A 77 13.44 16.74 1.04
C PRO A 77 13.11 18.02 0.28
N VAL A 78 12.37 18.91 0.92
CA VAL A 78 12.18 20.29 0.47
C VAL A 78 13.44 21.07 0.79
#